data_AF-A0AAU7P152-F1
#
_entry.id   AF-A0AAU7P152-F1
#
_cell.length_a   1.000
_cell.length_b   1.000
_cell.length_c   1.000
_cell.angle_alpha   90.00
_cell.angle_beta   90.00
_cell.angle_gamma   90.00
#
_symmetry.space_group_name_H-M   'P 1'
#
loop_
_entity.id
_entity.type
_entity.pdbx_description
1 polymer ?
#
loop_
_entity_poly.entity_id
_entity_poly.type
_entity_poly.pdbx_seq_one_letter_code
_entity_poly.pdbx_strand_id
1 'polypeptide(L)'
;MRIVTLLALCTVLCCALDQKQEECLNLHITPPMIKDIMETSELIQKDLPRDNAPFHRILGKLRKCSKKLNVPDFKRILEIYDEHVFQNLWKNNTYQLPKLFMDSFARLKDMMEICETKGKQTLSQCARENLKTIEDKLKMLQPNGLYKAQSEFRSVLVWISNTMDKSRTHEIH
;
A
#
# COMPACT_ATOMS: atom_id res chain seq x y z
N MET A 1 -30.49 27.52 -11.37
CA MET A 1 -30.78 26.40 -10.44
C MET A 1 -30.47 24.99 -10.99
N ARG A 2 -29.68 24.81 -12.07
CA ARG A 2 -29.29 23.48 -12.58
C ARG A 2 -27.85 23.06 -12.23
N ILE A 3 -27.01 23.99 -11.83
CA ILE A 3 -25.59 23.74 -11.51
C ILE A 3 -25.42 23.13 -10.11
N VAL A 4 -26.27 23.53 -9.16
CA VAL A 4 -26.20 23.04 -7.76
C VAL A 4 -26.60 21.56 -7.65
N THR A 5 -27.57 21.10 -8.44
CA THR A 5 -28.00 19.69 -8.48
C THR A 5 -26.94 18.77 -9.12
N LEU A 6 -26.18 19.24 -10.11
CA LEU A 6 -25.09 18.48 -10.73
C LEU A 6 -23.90 18.27 -9.78
N LEU A 7 -23.56 19.26 -8.96
CA LEU A 7 -22.48 19.15 -7.96
C LEU A 7 -22.84 18.16 -6.84
N ALA A 8 -24.08 18.15 -6.37
CA ALA A 8 -24.55 17.22 -5.34
C ALA A 8 -24.55 15.75 -5.82
N LEU A 9 -24.88 15.50 -7.09
CA LEU A 9 -24.84 14.15 -7.69
C LEU A 9 -23.40 13.61 -7.81
N CYS A 10 -22.43 14.45 -8.19
CA CYS A 10 -21.02 14.06 -8.27
C CYS A 10 -20.44 13.66 -6.90
N THR A 11 -20.77 14.40 -5.83
CA THR A 11 -20.27 14.09 -4.49
C THR A 11 -20.84 12.77 -3.96
N VAL A 12 -22.12 12.48 -4.23
CA VAL A 12 -22.77 11.23 -3.79
C VAL A 12 -22.22 10.01 -4.55
N LEU A 13 -21.98 10.15 -5.86
CA LEU A 13 -21.41 9.07 -6.69
C LEU A 13 -19.96 8.75 -6.32
N CYS A 14 -19.15 9.75 -5.96
CA CYS A 14 -17.77 9.51 -5.51
C CYS A 14 -17.73 8.78 -4.16
N CYS A 15 -18.56 9.18 -3.18
CA CYS A 15 -18.59 8.50 -1.87
C CYS A 15 -19.04 7.04 -2.00
N ALA A 16 -20.02 6.75 -2.86
CA ALA A 16 -20.51 5.38 -3.08
C ALA A 16 -19.49 4.47 -3.76
N LEU A 17 -18.53 5.01 -4.52
CA LEU A 17 -17.46 4.23 -5.15
C LEU A 17 -16.35 3.88 -4.15
N ASP A 18 -15.93 4.85 -3.33
CA ASP A 18 -14.91 4.65 -2.30
C ASP A 18 -15.39 3.64 -1.25
N GLN A 19 -16.65 3.75 -0.81
CA GLN A 19 -17.24 2.82 0.16
C GLN A 19 -17.25 1.36 -0.34
N LYS A 20 -17.56 1.14 -1.63
CA LYS A 20 -17.52 -0.21 -2.24
C LYS A 20 -16.10 -0.82 -2.28
N GLN A 21 -15.08 0.02 -2.46
CA GLN A 21 -13.70 -0.44 -2.45
C GLN A 21 -13.26 -0.84 -1.04
N GLU A 22 -13.60 -0.05 -0.03
CA GLU A 22 -13.30 -0.37 1.38
C GLU A 22 -14.03 -1.64 1.85
N GLU A 23 -15.32 -1.79 1.51
CA GLU A 23 -16.09 -3.02 1.78
C GLU A 23 -15.44 -4.25 1.12
N CYS A 24 -14.98 -4.13 -0.13
CA CYS A 24 -14.25 -5.20 -0.79
C CYS A 24 -12.96 -5.57 -0.04
N LEU A 25 -12.18 -4.58 0.40
CA LEU A 25 -10.96 -4.86 1.17
C LEU A 25 -11.26 -5.63 2.45
N ASN A 26 -12.34 -5.31 3.16
CA ASN A 26 -12.74 -6.06 4.36
C ASN A 26 -13.17 -7.49 4.07
N LEU A 27 -13.78 -7.74 2.91
CA LEU A 27 -14.22 -9.06 2.50
C LEU A 27 -13.02 -9.95 2.15
N HIS A 28 -12.01 -9.38 1.47
CA HIS A 28 -10.94 -10.15 0.85
C HIS A 28 -9.62 -10.14 1.64
N ILE A 29 -9.36 -9.10 2.44
CA ILE A 29 -8.15 -8.99 3.25
C ILE A 29 -8.54 -9.18 4.70
N THR A 30 -7.93 -10.15 5.37
CA THR A 30 -8.17 -10.40 6.78
C THR A 30 -7.07 -9.75 7.64
N PRO A 31 -7.37 -9.27 8.87
CA PRO A 31 -6.35 -8.76 9.77
C PRO A 31 -5.19 -9.75 10.02
N PRO A 32 -5.43 -11.07 10.17
CA PRO A 32 -4.36 -12.07 10.22
C PRO A 32 -3.43 -12.03 9.02
N MET A 33 -3.94 -11.86 7.79
CA MET A 33 -3.09 -11.80 6.59
C MET A 33 -2.10 -10.61 6.63
N ILE A 34 -2.56 -9.43 7.04
CA ILE A 34 -1.68 -8.26 7.18
C ILE A 34 -0.67 -8.48 8.31
N LYS A 35 -1.11 -9.07 9.41
CA LYS A 35 -0.26 -9.42 10.56
C LYS A 35 0.85 -10.40 10.16
N ASP A 36 0.54 -11.45 9.42
CA ASP A 36 1.52 -12.45 8.97
C ASP A 36 2.62 -11.82 8.09
N ILE A 37 2.24 -10.90 7.20
CA ILE A 37 3.21 -10.16 6.37
C ILE A 37 4.08 -9.26 7.26
N MET A 38 3.49 -8.56 8.24
CA MET A 38 4.25 -7.72 9.18
C MET A 38 5.25 -8.55 10.00
N GLU A 39 4.82 -9.67 10.57
CA GLU A 39 5.66 -10.54 11.39
C GLU A 39 6.80 -11.14 10.57
N THR A 40 6.51 -11.64 9.37
CA THR A 40 7.56 -12.15 8.47
C THR A 40 8.53 -11.04 8.06
N SER A 41 8.02 -9.83 7.81
CA SER A 41 8.86 -8.66 7.48
C SER A 41 9.78 -8.27 8.64
N GLU A 42 9.31 -8.36 9.90
CA GLU A 42 10.12 -8.12 11.10
C GLU A 42 11.20 -9.18 11.28
N LEU A 43 10.88 -10.46 11.03
CA LEU A 43 11.86 -11.54 11.08
C LEU A 43 12.97 -11.31 10.06
N ILE A 44 12.63 -11.00 8.80
CA ILE A 44 13.61 -10.66 7.77
C ILE A 44 14.46 -9.46 8.22
N GLN A 45 13.85 -8.42 8.79
CA GLN A 45 14.58 -7.22 9.20
C GLN A 45 15.65 -7.49 10.26
N LYS A 46 15.46 -8.49 11.14
CA LYS A 46 16.47 -8.88 12.15
C LYS A 46 17.77 -9.38 11.52
N ASP A 47 17.68 -9.95 10.32
CA ASP A 47 18.81 -10.50 9.57
C ASP A 47 19.45 -9.45 8.64
N LEU A 48 18.83 -8.28 8.48
CA LEU A 48 19.34 -7.20 7.63
C LEU A 48 20.22 -6.22 8.42
N PRO A 49 21.17 -5.53 7.75
CA PRO A 49 21.92 -4.44 8.36
C PRO A 49 20.99 -3.38 8.97
N ARG A 50 21.35 -2.87 10.15
CA ARG A 50 20.57 -1.82 10.83
C ARG A 50 20.49 -0.56 9.96
N ASP A 51 19.30 0.05 9.94
CA ASP A 51 19.11 1.38 9.36
C ASP A 51 19.90 2.41 10.17
N ASN A 52 20.93 2.99 9.55
CA ASN A 52 21.77 4.03 10.13
C ASN A 52 21.28 5.45 9.76
N ALA A 53 20.16 5.58 9.04
CA ALA A 53 19.60 6.84 8.57
C ALA A 53 18.09 6.98 8.91
N PRO A 54 17.68 6.89 10.20
CA PRO A 54 16.28 6.84 10.61
C PRO A 54 15.47 8.09 10.25
N PHE A 55 16.14 9.24 10.11
CA PHE A 55 15.50 10.50 9.74
C PHE A 55 15.30 10.68 8.21
N HIS A 56 15.96 9.87 7.38
CA HIS A 56 15.89 9.96 5.92
C HIS A 56 14.77 9.09 5.34
N ARG A 57 13.52 9.38 5.70
CA ARG A 57 12.37 8.55 5.32
C ARG A 57 12.17 8.49 3.80
N ILE A 58 12.01 7.30 3.25
CA ILE A 58 11.68 7.08 1.83
C ILE A 58 10.22 7.47 1.59
N LEU A 59 9.32 6.97 2.44
CA LEU A 59 7.87 7.20 2.30
C LEU A 59 7.38 8.48 3.01
N GLY A 60 8.28 9.39 3.39
CA GLY A 60 7.96 10.54 4.24
C GLY A 60 6.85 11.46 3.69
N LYS A 61 6.85 11.71 2.38
CA LYS A 61 5.82 12.53 1.73
C LYS A 61 4.46 11.81 1.67
N LEU A 62 4.46 10.53 1.27
CA LEU A 62 3.26 9.71 1.16
C LEU A 62 2.59 9.47 2.52
N ARG A 63 3.38 9.37 3.59
CA ARG A 63 2.87 9.26 4.97
C ARG A 63 1.87 10.36 5.32
N LYS A 64 2.11 11.59 4.86
CA LYS A 64 1.24 12.75 5.13
C LYS A 64 -0.16 12.60 4.50
N CYS A 65 -0.29 11.77 3.47
CA CYS A 65 -1.57 11.53 2.81
C CYS A 65 -2.06 10.08 2.89
N SER A 66 -1.44 9.26 3.73
CA SER A 66 -1.87 7.87 4.00
C SER A 66 -3.38 7.73 4.24
N LYS A 67 -4.02 8.70 4.89
CA LYS A 67 -5.47 8.70 5.15
C LYS A 67 -6.35 8.93 3.91
N LYS A 68 -5.78 9.40 2.79
CA LYS A 68 -6.46 9.74 1.53
C LYS A 68 -6.17 8.72 0.41
N LEU A 69 -5.39 7.68 0.71
CA LEU A 69 -5.05 6.65 -0.27
C LEU A 69 -6.24 5.71 -0.45
N ASN A 70 -6.52 5.36 -1.70
CA ASN A 70 -7.56 4.40 -2.09
C ASN A 70 -6.94 3.08 -2.59
N VAL A 71 -7.78 2.13 -3.02
CA VAL A 71 -7.31 0.82 -3.51
C VAL A 71 -6.32 0.93 -4.68
N PRO A 72 -6.60 1.71 -5.74
CA PRO A 72 -5.63 1.95 -6.82
C PRO A 72 -4.28 2.49 -6.32
N ASP A 73 -4.29 3.41 -5.35
CA ASP A 73 -3.06 3.95 -4.78
C ASP A 73 -2.25 2.86 -4.06
N PHE A 74 -2.90 2.03 -3.24
CA PHE A 74 -2.23 0.93 -2.56
C PHE A 74 -1.69 -0.10 -3.54
N LYS A 75 -2.49 -0.51 -4.53
CA LYS A 75 -2.04 -1.40 -5.60
C LYS A 75 -0.77 -0.87 -6.26
N ARG A 76 -0.76 0.41 -6.66
CA ARG A 76 0.42 1.02 -7.28
C ARG A 76 1.64 1.07 -6.35
N ILE A 77 1.45 1.34 -5.06
CA ILE A 77 2.54 1.29 -4.07
C ILE A 77 3.12 -0.13 -3.99
N LEU A 78 2.26 -1.16 -3.93
CA LEU A 78 2.71 -2.55 -3.89
C LEU A 78 3.48 -2.92 -5.17
N GLU A 79 3.00 -2.55 -6.35
CA GLU A 79 3.73 -2.75 -7.62
C GLU A 79 5.12 -2.12 -7.60
N ILE A 80 5.23 -0.85 -7.18
CA ILE A 80 6.53 -0.15 -7.09
C ILE A 80 7.48 -0.89 -6.14
N TYR A 81 6.98 -1.39 -5.00
CA TYR A 81 7.78 -2.14 -4.04
C TYR A 81 8.23 -3.50 -4.58
N ASP A 82 7.35 -4.20 -5.30
CA ASP A 82 7.70 -5.46 -5.97
C ASP A 82 8.85 -5.22 -6.96
N GLU A 83 8.61 -4.35 -7.94
CA GLU A 83 9.53 -4.06 -9.05
C GLU A 83 10.90 -3.56 -8.58
N HIS A 84 10.92 -2.60 -7.66
CA HIS A 84 12.14 -1.84 -7.35
C HIS A 84 12.81 -2.25 -6.04
N VAL A 85 12.10 -2.93 -5.14
CA VAL A 85 12.63 -3.33 -3.82
C VAL A 85 12.76 -4.83 -3.71
N PHE A 86 11.66 -5.57 -3.76
CA PHE A 86 11.65 -6.98 -3.40
C PHE A 86 12.29 -7.87 -4.48
N GLN A 87 12.01 -7.63 -5.76
CA GLN A 87 12.69 -8.36 -6.84
C GLN A 87 14.21 -8.12 -6.81
N ASN A 88 14.66 -6.93 -6.39
CA ASN A 88 16.09 -6.63 -6.28
C ASN A 88 16.75 -7.24 -5.04
N LEU A 89 16.06 -7.24 -3.88
CA LEU A 89 16.56 -7.87 -2.66
C LEU A 89 16.63 -9.40 -2.79
N TRP A 90 15.63 -9.99 -3.45
CA TRP A 90 15.39 -11.43 -3.45
C TRP A 90 15.68 -12.10 -4.80
N LYS A 91 16.50 -11.47 -5.64
CA LYS A 91 16.80 -11.85 -7.04
C LYS A 91 17.18 -13.33 -7.25
N ASN A 92 17.67 -14.02 -6.20
CA ASN A 92 18.06 -15.44 -6.22
C ASN A 92 17.27 -16.34 -5.24
N ASN A 93 16.32 -15.77 -4.48
CA ASN A 93 15.33 -16.38 -3.58
C ASN A 93 15.59 -17.82 -3.06
N THR A 94 16.74 -18.07 -2.44
CA THR A 94 17.10 -19.38 -1.87
C THR A 94 16.67 -19.57 -0.40
N TYR A 95 16.20 -18.51 0.26
CA TYR A 95 15.87 -18.52 1.68
C TYR A 95 14.36 -18.64 1.94
N GLN A 96 13.98 -19.41 2.95
CA GLN A 96 12.59 -19.73 3.26
C GLN A 96 11.77 -18.51 3.70
N LEU A 97 12.35 -17.58 4.48
CA LEU A 97 11.65 -16.40 5.00
C LEU A 97 11.26 -15.40 3.88
N PRO A 98 12.18 -14.98 2.99
CA PRO A 98 11.81 -14.21 1.80
C PRO A 98 10.73 -14.87 0.94
N LYS A 99 10.77 -16.20 0.78
CA LYS A 99 9.72 -16.91 0.04
C LYS A 99 8.35 -16.78 0.71
N LEU A 100 8.24 -17.04 2.02
CA LEU A 100 6.98 -16.90 2.77
C LEU A 100 6.44 -15.47 2.72
N PHE A 101 7.33 -14.48 2.81
CA PHE A 101 6.98 -13.07 2.65
C PHE A 101 6.42 -12.79 1.25
N MET A 102 7.12 -13.23 0.20
CA MET A 102 6.72 -12.99 -1.18
C MET A 102 5.40 -13.69 -1.55
N ASP A 103 5.16 -14.90 -1.07
CA ASP A 103 3.89 -15.61 -1.26
C ASP A 103 2.72 -14.83 -0.62
N SER A 104 2.92 -14.32 0.59
CA SER A 104 1.90 -13.54 1.30
C SER A 104 1.69 -12.15 0.68
N PHE A 105 2.76 -11.52 0.22
CA PHE A 105 2.73 -10.25 -0.50
C PHE A 105 2.04 -10.38 -1.86
N ALA A 106 2.27 -11.46 -2.60
CA ALA A 106 1.59 -11.73 -3.87
C ALA A 106 0.08 -11.87 -3.67
N ARG A 107 -0.35 -12.65 -2.65
CA ARG A 107 -1.77 -12.72 -2.28
C ARG A 107 -2.37 -11.35 -1.97
N LEU A 108 -1.63 -10.46 -1.28
CA LEU A 108 -2.11 -9.11 -0.96
C LEU A 108 -2.32 -8.28 -2.24
N LYS A 109 -1.38 -8.37 -3.19
CA LYS A 109 -1.51 -7.72 -4.50
C LYS A 109 -2.73 -8.23 -5.27
N ASP A 110 -2.94 -9.54 -5.30
CA ASP A 110 -4.09 -10.14 -5.98
C ASP A 110 -5.42 -9.64 -5.39
N MET A 111 -5.51 -9.53 -4.06
CA MET A 111 -6.70 -8.97 -3.40
C MET A 111 -6.90 -7.49 -3.74
N MET A 112 -5.83 -6.70 -3.84
CA MET A 112 -5.92 -5.30 -4.28
C MET A 112 -6.40 -5.21 -5.73
N GLU A 113 -5.98 -6.12 -6.61
CA GLU A 113 -6.46 -6.18 -7.99
C GLU A 113 -7.93 -6.57 -8.07
N ILE A 114 -8.39 -7.52 -7.25
CA ILE A 114 -9.81 -7.90 -7.16
C ILE A 114 -10.67 -6.71 -6.71
N CYS A 115 -10.19 -5.96 -5.70
CA CYS A 115 -10.92 -4.82 -5.15
C CYS A 115 -10.78 -3.53 -5.94
N GLU A 116 -9.90 -3.50 -6.94
CA GLU A 116 -9.83 -2.41 -7.88
C GLU A 116 -11.04 -2.47 -8.83
N THR A 117 -11.97 -1.54 -8.66
CA THR A 117 -13.17 -1.50 -9.50
C THR A 117 -12.83 -1.17 -10.96
N LYS A 118 -13.42 -1.94 -11.90
CA LYS A 118 -13.36 -1.65 -13.33
C LYS A 118 -14.11 -0.34 -13.59
N GLY A 119 -13.39 0.77 -13.80
CA GLY A 119 -13.96 2.12 -13.87
C GLY A 119 -12.89 3.21 -13.89
N LYS A 120 -13.22 4.42 -13.40
CA LYS A 120 -12.31 5.59 -13.38
C LYS A 120 -11.14 5.35 -12.41
N GLN A 121 -10.18 4.55 -12.88
CA GLN A 121 -8.90 4.19 -12.26
C GLN A 121 -8.00 5.41 -12.18
N THR A 122 -8.33 6.33 -11.29
CA THR A 122 -7.48 7.50 -11.08
C THR A 122 -6.92 7.45 -9.68
N LEU A 123 -5.60 7.28 -9.62
CA LEU A 123 -4.81 7.56 -8.43
C LEU A 123 -5.31 8.85 -7.76
N SER A 124 -5.35 8.87 -6.43
CA SER A 124 -5.72 10.07 -5.69
C SER A 124 -4.79 11.22 -6.09
N GLN A 125 -5.25 12.47 -5.90
CA GLN A 125 -4.42 13.63 -6.19
C GLN A 125 -3.07 13.57 -5.45
N CYS A 126 -3.09 13.12 -4.19
CA CYS A 126 -1.84 12.97 -3.44
C CYS A 126 -0.92 11.92 -4.06
N ALA A 127 -1.45 10.76 -4.42
CA ALA A 127 -0.67 9.69 -5.00
C ALA A 127 -0.06 10.13 -6.34
N ARG A 128 -0.81 10.80 -7.20
CA ARG A 128 -0.29 11.34 -8.48
C ARG A 128 0.89 12.29 -8.29
N GLU A 129 0.84 13.15 -7.28
CA GLU A 129 1.89 14.12 -7.00
C GLU A 129 3.16 13.49 -6.39
N ASN A 130 3.01 12.37 -5.66
CA ASN A 130 4.10 11.85 -4.82
C ASN A 130 4.68 10.50 -5.28
N LEU A 131 3.88 9.63 -5.91
CA LEU A 131 4.31 8.27 -6.25
C LEU A 131 5.47 8.27 -7.25
N LYS A 132 5.46 9.14 -8.26
CA LYS A 132 6.57 9.23 -9.22
C LYS A 132 7.90 9.55 -8.53
N THR A 133 7.91 10.52 -7.62
CA THR A 133 9.13 10.86 -6.85
C THR A 133 9.61 9.69 -5.99
N ILE A 134 8.68 8.92 -5.41
CA ILE A 134 9.01 7.76 -4.58
C ILE A 134 9.54 6.62 -5.44
N GLU A 135 8.90 6.35 -6.57
CA GLU A 135 9.33 5.35 -7.56
C GLU A 135 10.74 5.66 -8.07
N ASP A 136 11.00 6.90 -8.49
CA ASP A 136 12.32 7.34 -8.95
C ASP A 136 13.37 7.20 -7.84
N LYS A 137 13.02 7.51 -6.59
CA LYS A 137 13.92 7.31 -5.44
C LYS A 137 14.22 5.84 -5.22
N LEU A 138 13.21 4.96 -5.29
CA LEU A 138 13.35 3.52 -5.08
C LEU A 138 14.19 2.87 -6.19
N LYS A 139 14.00 3.27 -7.45
CA LYS A 139 14.78 2.81 -8.62
C LYS A 139 16.28 3.03 -8.47
N MET A 140 16.68 4.13 -7.82
CA MET A 140 18.09 4.50 -7.67
C MET A 140 18.73 4.00 -6.36
N LEU A 141 18.01 3.21 -5.55
CA LEU A 141 18.55 2.73 -4.28
C LEU A 141 19.70 1.75 -4.51
N GLN A 142 20.80 2.04 -3.83
CA GLN A 142 21.89 1.08 -3.61
C GLN A 142 21.44 -0.01 -2.62
N PRO A 143 22.17 -1.15 -2.50
CA PRO A 143 21.74 -2.28 -1.66
C PRO A 143 21.33 -1.91 -0.22
N ASN A 144 22.10 -1.05 0.46
CA ASN A 144 21.74 -0.58 1.81
C ASN A 144 20.42 0.21 1.84
N GLY A 145 20.14 0.95 0.77
CA GLY A 145 18.88 1.65 0.59
C GLY A 145 17.68 0.71 0.43
N LEU A 146 17.89 -0.45 -0.21
CA LEU A 146 16.84 -1.47 -0.36
C LEU A 146 16.44 -2.08 0.99
N TYR A 147 17.38 -2.35 1.89
CA TYR A 147 17.07 -2.80 3.26
C TYR A 147 16.25 -1.76 4.04
N LYS A 148 16.58 -0.47 3.86
CA LYS A 148 15.78 0.61 4.43
C LYS A 148 14.37 0.65 3.83
N ALA A 149 14.23 0.49 2.52
CA ALA A 149 12.93 0.43 1.87
C ALA A 149 12.08 -0.74 2.41
N GLN A 150 12.67 -1.94 2.54
CA GLN A 150 12.02 -3.11 3.13
C GLN A 150 11.54 -2.84 4.56
N SER A 151 12.37 -2.21 5.40
CA SER A 151 11.95 -1.89 6.78
C SER A 151 10.83 -0.82 6.83
N GLU A 152 10.84 0.15 5.92
CA GLU A 152 9.76 1.15 5.83
C GLU A 152 8.44 0.58 5.26
N PHE A 153 8.48 -0.57 4.56
CA PHE A 153 7.29 -1.20 3.96
C PHE A 153 6.19 -1.51 4.98
N ARG A 154 6.55 -1.79 6.24
CA ARG A 154 5.58 -1.93 7.34
C ARG A 154 4.60 -0.76 7.41
N SER A 155 5.04 0.45 7.09
CA SER A 155 4.16 1.63 7.07
C SER A 155 3.02 1.47 6.07
N VAL A 156 3.28 0.88 4.90
CA VAL A 156 2.26 0.61 3.88
C VAL A 156 1.23 -0.38 4.41
N LEU A 157 1.67 -1.46 5.05
CA LEU A 157 0.78 -2.46 5.66
C LEU A 157 -0.11 -1.84 6.75
N VAL A 158 0.43 -0.94 7.57
CA VAL A 158 -0.35 -0.19 8.57
C VAL A 158 -1.40 0.70 7.89
N TRP A 159 -1.07 1.34 6.77
CA TRP A 159 -2.02 2.19 6.06
C TRP A 159 -3.16 1.39 5.45
N ILE A 160 -2.86 0.22 4.87
CA ILE A 160 -3.88 -0.71 4.36
C ILE A 160 -4.81 -1.15 5.50
N SER A 161 -4.25 -1.61 6.63
CA SER A 161 -5.04 -2.02 7.81
C SER A 161 -5.95 -0.90 8.30
N ASN A 162 -5.44 0.34 8.39
CA ASN A 162 -6.25 1.48 8.83
C ASN A 162 -7.39 1.81 7.86
N THR A 163 -7.20 1.59 6.55
CA THR A 163 -8.28 1.78 5.57
C THR A 163 -9.38 0.73 5.75
N MET A 164 -9.01 -0.52 6.02
CA MET A 164 -9.98 -1.58 6.34
C MET A 164 -10.79 -1.26 7.63
N ASP A 165 -10.12 -0.77 8.68
CA ASP A 165 -10.79 -0.45 9.95
C ASP A 165 -11.77 0.73 9.85
N LYS A 166 -11.52 1.71 8.97
CA LYS A 166 -12.47 2.81 8.72
C LYS A 166 -13.82 2.29 8.26
N SER A 167 -13.86 1.36 7.33
CA SER A 167 -15.13 0.78 6.86
C SER A 167 -15.93 0.07 7.96
N ARG A 168 -15.26 -0.60 8.90
CA ARG A 168 -15.94 -1.29 10.03
C ARG A 168 -16.61 -0.34 11.02
N THR A 169 -16.12 0.90 11.11
CA THR A 169 -16.72 1.92 12.01
C THR A 169 -17.91 2.63 11.39
N HIS A 170 -18.10 2.55 10.07
CA HIS A 170 -19.26 3.13 9.38
C HIS A 170 -20.48 2.20 9.38
N GLU A 171 -20.35 0.93 9.75
CA GLU A 171 -21.46 -0.04 9.86
C GLU A 171 -22.23 0.04 11.19
N ILE A 172 -21.79 0.86 12.16
CA ILE A 172 -22.36 0.94 13.53
C ILE A 172 -23.35 2.13 13.70
N HIS A 173 -23.68 2.86 12.63
CA HIS A 173 -24.63 3.98 12.65
C HIS A 173 -25.76 3.81 11.64
#